data_AF-A0A8B8T7S7-F1
#
_entry.id   AF-A0A8B8T7S7-F1
#
_cell.length_a   1.000
_cell.length_b   1.000
_cell.length_c   1.000
_cell.angle_alpha   90.00
_cell.angle_beta   90.00
_cell.angle_gamma   90.00
#
_symmetry.space_group_name_H-M   'P 1'
#
loop_
_entity.id
_entity.type
_entity.pdbx_description
1 polymer ?
#
loop_
_entity_poly.entity_id
_entity_poly.type
_entity_poly.pdbx_seq_one_letter_code
_entity_poly.pdbx_strand_id
1 'polypeptide(L)'
;MRRELQDPGIESTCSGASLTQGSWCAELGIAIGFLVPPVLVPNIKDQDKLAYHISIMFYIIGGVATLLFILVIIVFKEKPKHPPSRAQSLSYALASPDVSYLSSIVRLFKNLNFVLLVITYGLNAGAFYALSTLLNRMVILHYPGEEVNAGRIGLTIIIAGMLGAVISGIWLDRTKTYKETTLVVYIMTLVGMVVYTVTLNLGHLWVVFITAGTMGFFMTGYLPLGFEFAVELTYPESEGMSSGLLNVSAQVFGIIFTISQGQIIDNYGTLPGNIFLCVFLTLGAALTAFIRADLRRQKANKEAPENKLQEEEEEEEESKPSKAPTAVSEEHL
;
A
#
# COMPACT_ATOMS: atom_id res chain seq x y z
N MET A 1 -22.08 -35.99 -1.94
CA MET A 1 -21.79 -35.56 -3.33
C MET A 1 -22.27 -34.10 -3.42
N ARG A 2 -21.47 -33.05 -3.33
CA ARG A 2 -20.04 -32.82 -3.55
C ARG A 2 -19.62 -31.68 -2.59
N ARG A 3 -18.91 -32.01 -1.49
CA ARG A 3 -18.13 -31.03 -0.72
C ARG A 3 -16.85 -30.84 -1.52
N GLU A 4 -16.83 -29.89 -2.45
CA GLU A 4 -15.53 -29.47 -3.00
C GLU A 4 -14.80 -28.75 -1.87
N LEU A 5 -13.67 -29.33 -1.50
CA LEU A 5 -12.63 -28.68 -0.73
C LEU A 5 -12.24 -27.39 -1.47
N GLN A 6 -12.87 -26.27 -1.10
CA GLN A 6 -12.44 -24.95 -1.52
C GLN A 6 -11.14 -24.68 -0.79
N ASP A 7 -10.04 -24.95 -1.48
CA ASP A 7 -8.68 -24.85 -0.99
C ASP A 7 -8.40 -23.40 -0.55
N PRO A 8 -8.13 -23.12 0.75
CA PRO A 8 -7.92 -21.75 1.26
C PRO A 8 -6.74 -21.04 0.58
N GLY A 9 -5.82 -21.80 -0.05
CA GLY A 9 -4.77 -21.23 -0.89
C GLY A 9 -5.33 -20.49 -2.12
N ILE A 10 -6.39 -20.99 -2.76
CA ILE A 10 -6.91 -20.44 -4.02
C ILE A 10 -7.69 -19.13 -3.79
N GLU A 11 -8.46 -19.01 -2.70
CA GLU A 11 -9.18 -17.77 -2.36
C GLU A 11 -8.22 -16.63 -1.98
N SER A 12 -7.15 -16.92 -1.23
CA SER A 12 -6.11 -15.92 -0.92
C SER A 12 -5.40 -15.43 -2.18
N THR A 13 -5.18 -16.33 -3.15
CA THR A 13 -4.55 -16.01 -4.44
C THR A 13 -5.48 -15.17 -5.32
N CYS A 14 -6.80 -15.45 -5.35
CA CYS A 14 -7.79 -14.65 -6.09
C CYS A 14 -8.05 -13.26 -5.48
N SER A 15 -8.03 -13.13 -4.15
CA SER A 15 -8.17 -11.83 -3.47
C SER A 15 -6.91 -10.97 -3.66
N GLY A 16 -5.72 -11.58 -3.59
CA GLY A 16 -4.45 -10.92 -3.93
C GLY A 16 -4.39 -10.50 -5.40
N ALA A 17 -4.86 -11.35 -6.33
CA ALA A 17 -4.91 -11.05 -7.76
C ALA A 17 -5.87 -9.90 -8.12
N SER A 18 -7.00 -9.77 -7.42
CA SER A 18 -7.96 -8.68 -7.66
C SER A 18 -7.51 -7.35 -7.04
N LEU A 19 -6.90 -7.37 -5.84
CA LEU A 19 -6.28 -6.19 -5.22
C LEU A 19 -5.09 -5.67 -6.02
N THR A 20 -4.22 -6.58 -6.49
CA THR A 20 -3.14 -6.21 -7.40
C THR A 20 -3.74 -5.60 -8.66
N GLN A 21 -4.67 -6.26 -9.35
CA GLN A 21 -5.30 -5.74 -10.58
C GLN A 21 -5.95 -4.35 -10.41
N GLY A 22 -6.56 -4.05 -9.26
CA GLY A 22 -7.04 -2.71 -8.94
C GLY A 22 -5.92 -1.66 -8.79
N SER A 23 -4.81 -2.03 -8.16
CA SER A 23 -3.62 -1.19 -8.01
C SER A 23 -2.98 -0.85 -9.37
N TRP A 24 -2.90 -1.82 -10.29
CA TRP A 24 -2.38 -1.59 -11.65
C TRP A 24 -3.19 -0.53 -12.41
N CYS A 25 -4.52 -0.57 -12.30
CA CYS A 25 -5.39 0.44 -12.93
C CYS A 25 -5.13 1.84 -12.36
N ALA A 26 -4.91 1.96 -11.06
CA ALA A 26 -4.58 3.23 -10.41
C ALA A 26 -3.22 3.77 -10.88
N GLU A 27 -2.20 2.91 -10.93
CA GLU A 27 -0.85 3.28 -11.39
C GLU A 27 -0.84 3.69 -12.87
N LEU A 28 -1.60 3.00 -13.72
CA LEU A 28 -1.77 3.39 -15.12
C LEU A 28 -2.43 4.77 -15.27
N GLY A 29 -3.41 5.09 -14.42
CA GLY A 29 -4.01 6.42 -14.37
C GLY A 29 -2.98 7.51 -14.02
N ILE A 30 -2.13 7.26 -13.02
CA ILE A 30 -1.06 8.18 -12.61
C ILE A 30 -0.03 8.34 -13.73
N ALA A 31 0.38 7.24 -14.39
CA ALA A 31 1.30 7.26 -15.52
C ALA A 31 0.81 8.14 -16.69
N ILE A 32 -0.48 8.00 -17.05
CA ILE A 32 -1.12 8.83 -18.06
C ILE A 32 -1.13 10.30 -17.61
N GLY A 33 -1.41 10.55 -16.33
CA GLY A 33 -1.40 11.89 -15.72
C GLY A 33 -0.04 12.60 -15.75
N PHE A 34 1.07 11.87 -15.81
CA PHE A 34 2.40 12.46 -15.99
C PHE A 34 2.72 12.86 -17.42
N LEU A 35 2.11 12.19 -18.40
CA LEU A 35 2.44 12.38 -19.82
C LEU A 35 1.47 13.32 -20.53
N VAL A 36 0.17 13.20 -20.26
CA VAL A 36 -0.88 13.93 -20.98
C VAL A 36 -0.77 15.44 -20.77
N PRO A 37 -0.64 15.98 -19.54
CA PRO A 37 -0.59 17.42 -19.33
C PRO A 37 0.62 18.10 -20.00
N PRO A 38 1.88 17.61 -19.87
CA PRO A 38 3.02 18.24 -20.53
C PRO A 38 2.99 18.17 -22.07
N VAL A 39 2.37 17.14 -22.65
CA VAL A 39 2.25 17.01 -24.11
C VAL A 39 1.13 17.89 -24.67
N LEU A 40 0.01 17.99 -23.94
CA LEU A 40 -1.17 18.72 -24.40
C LEU A 40 -1.09 20.22 -24.09
N VAL A 41 -0.32 20.62 -23.09
CA VAL A 41 -0.13 22.03 -22.69
C VAL A 41 1.36 22.39 -22.83
N PRO A 42 1.85 22.60 -24.06
CA PRO A 42 3.20 23.12 -24.24
C PRO A 42 3.32 24.54 -23.67
N ASN A 43 4.51 24.91 -23.20
CA ASN A 43 4.79 26.25 -22.68
C ASN A 43 4.78 27.32 -23.77
N ILE A 44 3.58 27.80 -24.09
CA ILE A 44 3.34 28.88 -25.03
C ILE A 44 3.34 30.19 -24.24
N LYS A 45 4.14 31.17 -24.65
CA LYS A 45 4.20 32.52 -24.02
C LYS A 45 2.88 33.32 -24.14
N ASP A 46 1.98 32.86 -24.98
CA ASP A 46 0.68 33.46 -25.28
C ASP A 46 -0.37 32.90 -24.31
N GLN A 47 -0.81 33.74 -23.36
CA GLN A 47 -1.70 33.33 -22.27
C GLN A 47 -3.07 32.85 -22.77
N ASP A 48 -3.56 33.38 -23.88
CA ASP A 48 -4.86 33.00 -24.44
C ASP A 48 -4.81 31.59 -25.03
N LYS A 49 -3.69 31.24 -25.68
CA LYS A 49 -3.46 29.87 -26.18
C LYS A 49 -3.22 28.88 -25.06
N LEU A 50 -2.52 29.29 -24.00
CA LEU A 50 -2.31 28.45 -22.83
C LEU A 50 -3.64 28.12 -22.15
N ALA A 51 -4.48 29.14 -21.92
CA ALA A 51 -5.82 28.96 -21.35
C ALA A 51 -6.71 28.05 -22.21
N TYR A 52 -6.61 28.16 -23.54
CA TYR A 52 -7.33 27.29 -24.47
C TYR A 52 -6.92 25.82 -24.35
N HIS A 53 -5.61 25.51 -24.32
CA HIS A 53 -5.12 24.13 -24.18
C HIS A 53 -5.46 23.53 -22.80
N ILE A 54 -5.36 24.33 -21.73
CA ILE A 54 -5.78 23.92 -20.39
C ILE A 54 -7.29 23.61 -20.36
N SER A 55 -8.10 24.47 -20.97
CA SER A 55 -9.55 24.28 -21.03
C SER A 55 -9.92 23.00 -21.78
N ILE A 56 -9.30 22.75 -22.94
CA ILE A 56 -9.49 21.49 -23.69
C ILE A 56 -9.14 20.28 -22.82
N MET A 57 -8.02 20.31 -22.11
CA MET A 57 -7.61 19.22 -21.22
C MET A 57 -8.70 18.94 -20.16
N PHE A 58 -9.22 19.98 -19.51
CA PHE A 58 -10.28 19.84 -18.51
C PHE A 58 -11.60 19.31 -19.12
N TYR A 59 -12.00 19.76 -20.31
CA TYR A 59 -13.19 19.24 -20.98
C TYR A 59 -13.07 17.77 -21.34
N ILE A 60 -11.90 17.32 -21.82
CA ILE A 60 -11.64 15.90 -22.11
C ILE A 60 -11.75 15.07 -20.81
N ILE A 61 -11.10 15.52 -19.74
CA ILE A 61 -11.15 14.84 -18.43
C ILE A 61 -12.59 14.78 -17.91
N GLY A 62 -13.34 15.88 -17.98
CA GLY A 62 -14.74 15.93 -17.57
C GLY A 62 -15.64 15.00 -18.38
N GLY A 63 -15.42 14.91 -19.69
CA GLY A 63 -16.14 13.98 -20.57
C GLY A 63 -15.90 12.52 -20.20
N VAL A 64 -14.63 12.12 -20.02
CA VAL A 64 -14.26 10.76 -19.62
C VAL A 64 -14.82 10.44 -18.23
N ALA A 65 -14.72 11.36 -17.27
CA ALA A 65 -15.26 11.17 -15.92
C ALA A 65 -16.79 10.99 -15.92
N THR A 66 -17.51 11.77 -16.72
CA THR A 66 -18.97 11.66 -16.86
C THR A 66 -19.38 10.33 -17.50
N LEU A 67 -18.64 9.88 -18.52
CA LEU A 67 -18.87 8.58 -19.14
C LEU A 67 -18.66 7.43 -18.15
N LEU A 68 -17.57 7.48 -17.37
CA LEU A 68 -17.29 6.48 -16.33
C LEU A 68 -18.38 6.50 -15.24
N PHE A 69 -18.86 7.67 -14.84
CA PHE A 69 -19.95 7.80 -13.87
C PHE A 69 -21.25 7.14 -14.37
N ILE A 70 -21.63 7.40 -15.62
CA ILE A 70 -22.80 6.75 -16.26
C ILE A 70 -22.61 5.23 -16.31
N LEU A 71 -21.41 4.76 -16.66
CA LEU A 71 -21.10 3.34 -16.72
C LEU A 71 -21.21 2.67 -15.34
N VAL A 72 -20.74 3.32 -14.28
CA VAL A 72 -20.88 2.84 -12.90
C VAL A 72 -22.36 2.69 -12.53
N ILE A 73 -23.20 3.68 -12.84
CA ILE A 73 -24.66 3.60 -12.57
C ILE A 73 -25.31 2.42 -13.30
N ILE A 74 -24.88 2.11 -14.53
CA ILE A 74 -25.47 1.04 -15.33
C ILE A 74 -24.94 -0.35 -14.92
N VAL A 75 -23.65 -0.46 -14.60
CA VAL A 75 -22.95 -1.74 -14.44
C VAL A 75 -22.88 -2.20 -12.98
N PHE A 76 -22.66 -1.29 -12.03
CA PHE A 76 -22.53 -1.65 -10.62
C PHE A 76 -23.90 -1.76 -9.96
N LYS A 77 -24.28 -2.99 -9.58
CA LYS A 77 -25.44 -3.22 -8.71
C LYS A 77 -25.06 -2.99 -7.25
N GLU A 78 -25.96 -2.29 -6.55
CA GLU A 78 -25.81 -1.72 -5.22
C GLU A 78 -25.38 -2.70 -4.11
N LYS A 79 -25.60 -4.01 -4.27
CA LYS A 79 -25.12 -5.07 -3.36
C LYS A 79 -24.86 -6.40 -4.08
N PRO A 80 -23.73 -7.09 -3.82
CA PRO A 80 -23.60 -8.49 -4.19
C PRO A 80 -24.58 -9.33 -3.34
N LYS A 81 -25.32 -10.25 -3.97
CA LYS A 81 -26.30 -11.12 -3.29
C LYS A 81 -25.67 -12.13 -2.31
N HIS A 82 -24.36 -12.37 -2.44
CA HIS A 82 -23.59 -13.26 -1.58
C HIS A 82 -22.25 -12.61 -1.22
N PRO A 83 -21.81 -12.70 0.06
CA PRO A 83 -20.50 -12.20 0.47
C PRO A 83 -19.38 -13.02 -0.21
N PRO A 84 -18.36 -12.37 -0.80
CA PRO A 84 -17.37 -13.03 -1.66
C PRO A 84 -16.23 -13.76 -0.92
N SER A 85 -16.14 -13.72 0.42
CA SER A 85 -15.02 -14.36 1.15
C SER A 85 -15.39 -14.77 2.58
N ARG A 86 -14.81 -15.90 3.04
CA ARG A 86 -14.92 -16.38 4.44
C ARG A 86 -14.40 -15.38 5.47
N ALA A 87 -13.35 -14.61 5.15
CA ALA A 87 -12.83 -13.56 6.04
C ALA A 87 -13.84 -12.41 6.21
N GLN A 88 -14.53 -12.06 5.12
CA GLN A 88 -15.67 -11.13 5.19
C GLN A 88 -16.84 -11.74 5.97
N SER A 89 -17.12 -13.04 5.81
CA SER A 89 -18.18 -13.71 6.57
C SER A 89 -17.93 -13.74 8.08
N LEU A 90 -16.67 -13.87 8.51
CA LEU A 90 -16.30 -13.79 9.93
C LEU A 90 -16.40 -12.35 10.44
N SER A 91 -15.94 -11.37 9.66
CA SER A 91 -16.13 -9.95 10.01
C SER A 91 -17.60 -9.52 10.02
N TYR A 92 -18.47 -10.17 9.23
CA TYR A 92 -19.92 -9.95 9.19
C TYR A 92 -20.66 -10.72 10.28
N ALA A 93 -20.18 -11.91 10.65
CA ALA A 93 -20.71 -12.71 11.77
C ALA A 93 -20.31 -12.12 13.13
N LEU A 94 -19.14 -11.47 13.21
CA LEU A 94 -18.68 -10.68 14.35
C LEU A 94 -19.16 -9.22 14.29
N ALA A 95 -19.72 -8.77 13.15
CA ALA A 95 -20.45 -7.51 13.06
C ALA A 95 -21.81 -7.68 13.77
N SER A 96 -21.76 -7.73 15.10
CA SER A 96 -22.86 -7.21 15.88
C SER A 96 -23.16 -5.79 15.37
N PRO A 97 -24.43 -5.39 15.18
CA PRO A 97 -24.79 -4.04 14.71
C PRO A 97 -24.20 -2.88 15.54
N ASP A 98 -23.64 -3.20 16.73
CA ASP A 98 -23.15 -2.28 17.74
C ASP A 98 -21.62 -2.23 17.92
N VAL A 99 -20.81 -2.86 17.04
CA VAL A 99 -19.36 -2.57 17.02
C VAL A 99 -19.18 -1.19 16.37
N SER A 100 -19.27 -0.14 17.18
CA SER A 100 -19.07 1.23 16.74
C SER A 100 -17.76 1.35 15.95
N TYR A 101 -17.84 1.79 14.69
CA TYR A 101 -16.69 2.01 13.80
C TYR A 101 -15.55 2.77 14.49
N LEU A 102 -15.89 3.73 15.34
CA LEU A 102 -14.95 4.50 16.15
C LEU A 102 -14.24 3.64 17.20
N SER A 103 -14.94 2.68 17.80
CA SER A 103 -14.36 1.73 18.76
C SER A 103 -13.32 0.84 18.09
N SER A 104 -13.57 0.38 16.86
CA SER A 104 -12.58 -0.35 16.06
C SER A 104 -11.36 0.53 15.73
N ILE A 105 -11.56 1.77 15.27
CA ILE A 105 -10.44 2.71 15.02
C ILE A 105 -9.61 2.92 16.29
N VAL A 106 -10.25 3.16 17.43
CA VAL A 106 -9.56 3.32 18.72
C VAL A 106 -8.77 2.06 19.09
N ARG A 107 -9.30 0.86 18.83
CA ARG A 107 -8.59 -0.41 19.06
C ARG A 107 -7.37 -0.57 18.16
N LEU A 108 -7.46 -0.15 16.89
CA LEU A 108 -6.31 -0.10 15.98
C LEU A 108 -5.23 0.88 16.48
N PHE A 109 -5.62 2.09 16.91
CA PHE A 109 -4.67 3.08 17.44
C PHE A 109 -4.04 2.70 18.78
N LYS A 110 -4.63 1.76 19.54
CA LYS A 110 -3.98 1.17 20.72
C LYS A 110 -2.81 0.24 20.35
N ASN A 111 -2.75 -0.25 19.12
CA ASN A 111 -1.64 -1.07 18.65
C ASN A 111 -0.48 -0.18 18.18
N LEU A 112 0.53 -0.03 19.05
CA LEU A 112 1.70 0.82 18.78
C LEU A 112 2.43 0.45 17.47
N ASN A 113 2.53 -0.84 17.14
CA ASN A 113 3.18 -1.29 15.90
C ASN A 113 2.39 -0.85 14.66
N PHE A 114 1.07 -0.89 14.73
CA PHE A 114 0.22 -0.41 13.66
C PHE A 114 0.29 1.12 13.51
N VAL A 115 0.26 1.86 14.62
CA VAL A 115 0.42 3.33 14.57
C VAL A 115 1.78 3.72 13.98
N LEU A 116 2.86 3.04 14.38
CA LEU A 116 4.18 3.24 13.79
C LEU A 116 4.16 2.94 12.29
N LEU A 117 3.53 1.84 11.86
CA LEU A 117 3.40 1.52 10.44
C LEU A 117 2.61 2.57 9.67
N VAL A 118 1.50 3.07 10.22
CA VAL A 118 0.69 4.14 9.61
C VAL A 118 1.54 5.39 9.40
N ILE A 119 2.33 5.78 10.41
CA ILE A 119 3.22 6.94 10.32
C ILE A 119 4.31 6.71 9.28
N THR A 120 5.03 5.59 9.33
CA THR A 120 6.15 5.33 8.39
C THR A 120 5.67 5.18 6.96
N TYR A 121 4.51 4.57 6.77
CA TYR A 121 3.82 4.50 5.49
C TYR A 121 3.43 5.88 4.97
N GLY A 122 2.81 6.69 5.83
CA GLY A 122 2.45 8.06 5.50
C GLY A 122 3.66 8.90 5.09
N LEU A 123 4.78 8.77 5.80
CA LEU A 123 6.03 9.46 5.46
C LEU A 123 6.57 9.05 4.08
N ASN A 124 6.58 7.75 3.77
CA ASN A 124 7.10 7.26 2.49
C ASN A 124 6.16 7.63 1.33
N ALA A 125 4.89 7.27 1.43
CA ALA A 125 3.88 7.54 0.40
C ALA A 125 3.66 9.05 0.19
N GLY A 126 3.64 9.83 1.28
CA GLY A 126 3.54 11.28 1.21
C GLY A 126 4.76 11.92 0.52
N ALA A 127 5.97 11.40 0.77
CA ALA A 127 7.18 11.88 0.09
C ALA A 127 7.14 11.53 -1.41
N PHE A 128 6.64 10.34 -1.75
CA PHE A 128 6.41 9.94 -3.14
C PHE A 128 5.40 10.85 -3.85
N TYR A 129 4.30 11.21 -3.18
CA TYR A 129 3.31 12.15 -3.73
C TYR A 129 3.90 13.54 -3.95
N ALA A 130 4.62 14.07 -2.96
CA ALA A 130 5.26 15.38 -3.08
C ALA A 130 6.29 15.42 -4.21
N LEU A 131 7.16 14.41 -4.29
CA LEU A 131 8.10 14.25 -5.38
C LEU A 131 7.39 14.15 -6.73
N SER A 132 6.36 13.32 -6.83
CA SER A 132 5.55 13.15 -8.04
C SER A 132 4.96 14.46 -8.52
N THR A 133 4.33 15.23 -7.63
CA THR A 133 3.71 16.52 -7.97
C THR A 133 4.75 17.57 -8.38
N LEU A 134 5.89 17.64 -7.68
CA LEU A 134 6.91 18.65 -7.92
C LEU A 134 7.96 18.22 -8.94
N LEU A 135 7.89 16.99 -9.47
CA LEU A 135 8.87 16.44 -10.39
C LEU A 135 9.08 17.33 -11.61
N ASN A 136 7.98 17.70 -12.28
CA ASN A 136 8.05 18.52 -13.49
C ASN A 136 8.75 19.84 -13.19
N ARG A 137 8.40 20.46 -12.07
CA ARG A 137 9.00 21.70 -11.59
C ARG A 137 10.50 21.55 -11.31
N MET A 138 10.91 20.47 -10.64
CA MET A 138 12.32 20.23 -10.32
C MET A 138 13.17 20.03 -11.58
N VAL A 139 12.66 19.27 -12.56
CA VAL A 139 13.36 18.99 -13.81
C VAL A 139 13.48 20.25 -14.66
N ILE A 140 12.41 21.04 -14.82
CA ILE A 140 12.43 22.28 -15.62
C ILE A 140 13.45 23.29 -15.05
N LEU A 141 13.62 23.34 -13.73
CA LEU A 141 14.57 24.24 -13.09
C LEU A 141 16.04 23.92 -13.46
N HIS A 142 16.34 22.65 -13.76
CA HIS A 142 17.68 22.18 -14.14
C HIS A 142 17.84 22.04 -15.67
N TYR A 143 16.76 21.74 -16.38
CA TYR A 143 16.71 21.50 -17.81
C TYR A 143 15.60 22.36 -18.43
N PRO A 144 15.86 23.66 -18.66
CA PRO A 144 14.85 24.57 -19.18
C PRO A 144 14.40 24.15 -20.59
N GLY A 145 13.09 24.03 -20.80
CA GLY A 145 12.49 23.64 -22.09
C GLY A 145 12.24 22.13 -22.26
N GLU A 146 12.62 21.30 -21.27
CA GLU A 146 12.51 19.83 -21.34
C GLU A 146 11.27 19.27 -20.63
N GLU A 147 10.13 19.93 -20.76
CA GLU A 147 8.87 19.58 -20.07
C GLU A 147 8.34 18.18 -20.44
N VAL A 148 8.48 17.81 -21.72
CA VAL A 148 8.11 16.48 -22.21
C VAL A 148 9.01 15.41 -21.61
N ASN A 149 10.31 15.69 -21.49
CA ASN A 149 11.25 14.76 -20.88
C ASN A 149 11.04 14.66 -19.36
N ALA A 150 10.62 15.74 -18.69
CA ALA A 150 10.18 15.68 -17.30
C ALA A 150 8.97 14.76 -17.10
N GLY A 151 7.96 14.87 -17.97
CA GLY A 151 6.81 13.95 -17.98
C GLY A 151 7.22 12.48 -18.23
N ARG A 152 8.19 12.25 -19.13
CA ARG A 152 8.75 10.90 -19.40
C ARG A 152 9.56 10.35 -18.22
N ILE A 153 10.27 11.19 -17.47
CA ILE A 153 10.93 10.77 -16.22
C ILE A 153 9.86 10.32 -15.22
N GLY A 154 8.78 11.07 -15.07
CA GLY A 154 7.62 10.69 -14.27
C GLY A 154 7.03 9.35 -14.68
N LEU A 155 6.80 9.15 -15.97
CA LEU A 155 6.35 7.87 -16.52
C LEU A 155 7.31 6.72 -16.18
N THR A 156 8.61 6.96 -16.26
CA THR A 156 9.64 5.95 -15.94
C THR A 156 9.61 5.58 -14.46
N ILE A 157 9.43 6.55 -13.57
CA ILE A 157 9.23 6.32 -12.12
C ILE A 157 8.05 5.38 -11.90
N ILE A 158 6.90 5.65 -12.55
CA ILE A 158 5.70 4.84 -12.37
C ILE A 158 5.88 3.43 -12.93
N ILE A 159 6.37 3.27 -14.17
CA ILE A 159 6.56 1.94 -14.78
C ILE A 159 7.55 1.10 -13.97
N ALA A 160 8.67 1.69 -13.55
CA ALA A 160 9.62 1.01 -12.67
C ALA A 160 8.98 0.69 -11.31
N GLY A 161 8.17 1.60 -10.78
CA GLY A 161 7.39 1.41 -9.56
C GLY A 161 6.43 0.23 -9.62
N MET A 162 5.70 0.07 -10.72
CA MET A 162 4.80 -1.06 -10.97
C MET A 162 5.56 -2.39 -10.91
N LEU A 163 6.73 -2.46 -11.56
CA LEU A 163 7.59 -3.64 -11.50
C LEU A 163 8.09 -3.90 -10.06
N GLY A 164 8.42 -2.84 -9.33
CA GLY A 164 8.80 -2.89 -7.92
C GLY A 164 7.70 -3.50 -7.06
N ALA A 165 6.47 -3.00 -7.19
CA ALA A 165 5.29 -3.49 -6.46
C ALA A 165 5.04 -4.98 -6.68
N VAL A 166 5.13 -5.44 -7.93
CA VAL A 166 4.96 -6.86 -8.28
C VAL A 166 6.05 -7.73 -7.66
N ILE A 167 7.31 -7.32 -7.83
CA ILE A 167 8.44 -8.09 -7.32
C ILE A 167 8.40 -8.15 -5.79
N SER A 168 8.10 -7.02 -5.13
CA SER A 168 7.97 -6.97 -3.67
C SER A 168 6.81 -7.81 -3.15
N GLY A 169 5.68 -7.83 -3.86
CA GLY A 169 4.52 -8.67 -3.50
C GLY A 169 4.86 -10.16 -3.61
N ILE A 170 5.38 -10.60 -4.76
CA ILE A 170 5.80 -12.00 -4.98
C ILE A 170 6.87 -12.43 -3.96
N TRP A 171 7.83 -11.55 -3.69
CA TRP A 171 8.88 -11.80 -2.71
C TRP A 171 8.31 -12.00 -1.31
N LEU A 172 7.33 -11.17 -0.94
CA LEU A 172 6.71 -11.21 0.37
C LEU A 172 5.81 -12.44 0.54
N ASP A 173 5.08 -12.85 -0.49
CA ASP A 173 4.29 -14.09 -0.53
C ASP A 173 5.17 -15.32 -0.23
N ARG A 174 6.38 -15.34 -0.79
CA ARG A 174 7.33 -16.46 -0.64
C ARG A 174 8.05 -16.44 0.71
N THR A 175 8.55 -15.28 1.13
CA THR A 175 9.44 -15.17 2.30
C THR A 175 8.68 -14.97 3.60
N LYS A 176 7.51 -14.33 3.55
CA LYS A 176 6.69 -13.93 4.70
C LYS A 176 7.47 -13.10 5.74
N THR A 177 8.61 -12.51 5.36
CA THR A 177 9.46 -11.67 6.21
C THR A 177 9.09 -10.20 6.05
N TYR A 178 7.87 -9.84 6.47
CA TYR A 178 7.29 -8.49 6.31
C TYR A 178 8.22 -7.38 6.81
N LYS A 179 8.64 -7.43 8.08
CA LYS A 179 9.47 -6.39 8.69
C LYS A 179 10.78 -6.14 7.94
N GLU A 180 11.56 -7.20 7.71
CA GLU A 180 12.90 -7.08 7.11
C GLU A 180 12.81 -6.55 5.68
N THR A 181 11.86 -7.07 4.89
CA THR A 181 11.63 -6.60 3.52
C THR A 181 11.20 -5.13 3.50
N THR A 182 10.25 -4.74 4.36
CA THR A 182 9.79 -3.34 4.48
C THR A 182 10.95 -2.41 4.86
N LEU A 183 11.80 -2.80 5.80
CA LEU A 183 12.95 -2.00 6.24
C LEU A 183 14.01 -1.85 5.13
N VAL A 184 14.36 -2.94 4.45
CA VAL A 184 15.33 -2.91 3.34
C VAL A 184 14.82 -2.03 2.21
N VAL A 185 13.56 -2.18 1.80
CA VAL A 185 12.95 -1.35 0.74
C VAL A 185 12.88 0.11 1.15
N TYR A 186 12.62 0.42 2.42
CA TYR A 186 12.65 1.79 2.94
C TYR A 186 14.06 2.40 2.84
N ILE A 187 15.09 1.67 3.28
CA ILE A 187 16.48 2.14 3.20
C ILE A 187 16.89 2.34 1.73
N MET A 188 16.53 1.42 0.83
CA MET A 188 16.79 1.56 -0.61
C MET A 188 16.07 2.77 -1.21
N THR A 189 14.85 3.07 -0.75
CA THR A 189 14.13 4.29 -1.11
C THR A 189 14.90 5.55 -0.69
N LEU A 190 15.41 5.60 0.54
CA LEU A 190 16.20 6.72 1.04
C LEU A 190 17.49 6.90 0.23
N VAL A 191 18.22 5.81 -0.03
CA VAL A 191 19.43 5.84 -0.87
C VAL A 191 19.09 6.31 -2.28
N GLY A 192 18.00 5.80 -2.88
CA GLY A 192 17.51 6.22 -4.18
C GLY A 192 17.20 7.71 -4.24
N MET A 193 16.56 8.26 -3.21
CA MET A 193 16.25 9.69 -3.11
C MET A 193 17.53 10.56 -3.01
N VAL A 194 18.52 10.13 -2.23
CA VAL A 194 19.81 10.83 -2.14
C VAL A 194 20.54 10.80 -3.48
N VAL A 195 20.60 9.63 -4.13
CA VAL A 195 21.25 9.48 -5.44
C VAL A 195 20.52 10.32 -6.49
N TYR A 196 19.19 10.31 -6.51
CA TYR A 196 18.39 11.16 -7.40
C TYR A 196 18.72 12.65 -7.19
N THR A 197 18.80 13.09 -5.95
CA THR A 197 19.09 14.49 -5.60
C THR A 197 20.47 14.94 -6.08
N VAL A 198 21.49 14.10 -5.89
CA VAL A 198 22.85 14.40 -6.35
C VAL A 198 22.94 14.37 -7.88
N THR A 199 22.23 13.42 -8.51
CA THR A 199 22.32 13.20 -9.96
C THR A 199 21.50 14.20 -10.78
N LEU A 200 20.47 14.82 -10.20
CA LEU A 200 19.70 15.89 -10.83
C LEU A 200 20.60 17.07 -11.24
N ASN A 201 21.65 17.37 -10.47
CA ASN A 201 22.57 18.47 -10.69
C ASN A 201 23.69 18.17 -11.71
N LEU A 202 23.83 16.93 -12.18
CA LEU A 202 24.96 16.53 -13.04
C LEU A 202 24.79 16.92 -14.52
N GLY A 203 23.63 17.43 -14.94
CA GLY A 203 23.39 17.88 -16.32
C GLY A 203 23.21 16.76 -17.36
N HIS A 204 23.18 15.49 -16.94
CA HIS A 204 22.97 14.35 -17.83
C HIS A 204 21.57 13.74 -17.65
N LEU A 205 20.63 14.11 -18.54
CA LEU A 205 19.24 13.64 -18.51
C LEU A 205 19.10 12.11 -18.42
N TRP A 206 19.92 11.35 -19.16
CA TRP A 206 19.83 9.89 -19.16
C TRP A 206 20.15 9.26 -17.79
N VAL A 207 21.05 9.89 -17.01
CA VAL A 207 21.35 9.46 -15.64
C VAL A 207 20.14 9.69 -14.75
N VAL A 208 19.43 10.81 -14.92
CA VAL A 208 18.21 11.13 -14.17
C VAL A 208 17.10 10.11 -14.46
N PHE A 209 16.96 9.63 -15.69
CA PHE A 209 16.01 8.56 -16.03
C PHE A 209 16.27 7.28 -15.23
N ILE A 210 17.54 6.85 -15.18
CA ILE A 210 17.92 5.62 -14.47
C ILE A 210 17.70 5.81 -12.97
N THR A 211 18.20 6.90 -12.38
CA THR A 211 18.14 7.11 -10.93
C THR A 211 16.72 7.33 -10.44
N ALA A 212 15.91 8.09 -11.20
CA ALA A 212 14.49 8.26 -10.93
C ALA A 212 13.72 6.94 -11.05
N GLY A 213 13.98 6.14 -12.09
CA GLY A 213 13.37 4.82 -12.26
C GLY A 213 13.72 3.87 -11.10
N THR A 214 14.99 3.79 -10.71
CA THR A 214 15.42 2.96 -9.58
C THR A 214 14.81 3.43 -8.26
N MET A 215 14.74 4.74 -8.01
CA MET A 215 14.06 5.28 -6.83
C MET A 215 12.56 4.96 -6.85
N GLY A 216 11.88 5.14 -7.99
CA GLY A 216 10.47 4.82 -8.19
C GLY A 216 10.16 3.34 -7.92
N PHE A 217 11.02 2.44 -8.39
CA PHE A 217 10.93 1.00 -8.12
C PHE A 217 10.80 0.70 -6.61
N PHE A 218 11.67 1.29 -5.79
CA PHE A 218 11.64 1.04 -4.34
C PHE A 218 10.52 1.82 -3.62
N MET A 219 10.26 3.07 -4.01
CA MET A 219 9.19 3.88 -3.42
C MET A 219 7.81 3.25 -3.64
N THR A 220 7.48 2.92 -4.88
CA THR A 220 6.19 2.30 -5.20
C THR A 220 6.12 0.87 -4.70
N GLY A 221 7.23 0.12 -4.74
CA GLY A 221 7.31 -1.22 -4.15
C GLY A 221 7.01 -1.27 -2.65
N TYR A 222 7.25 -0.16 -1.94
CA TYR A 222 6.90 -0.06 -0.52
C TYR A 222 5.38 -0.04 -0.26
N LEU A 223 4.57 0.50 -1.18
CA LEU A 223 3.12 0.65 -0.97
C LEU A 223 2.38 -0.68 -0.71
N PRO A 224 2.50 -1.71 -1.58
CA PRO A 224 1.83 -3.00 -1.33
C PRO A 224 2.37 -3.70 -0.09
N LEU A 225 3.68 -3.61 0.19
CA LEU A 225 4.28 -4.16 1.41
C LEU A 225 3.63 -3.57 2.67
N GLY A 226 3.37 -2.26 2.66
CA GLY A 226 2.69 -1.57 3.75
C GLY A 226 1.28 -2.06 3.99
N PHE A 227 0.49 -2.26 2.92
CA PHE A 227 -0.87 -2.80 3.04
C PHE A 227 -0.89 -4.22 3.58
N GLU A 228 -0.05 -5.11 3.06
CA GLU A 228 0.01 -6.49 3.55
C GLU A 228 0.49 -6.56 5.00
N PHE A 229 1.49 -5.76 5.37
CA PHE A 229 1.96 -5.71 6.75
C PHE A 229 0.90 -5.14 7.70
N ALA A 230 0.14 -4.15 7.24
CA ALA A 230 -0.96 -3.59 8.01
C ALA A 230 -2.06 -4.63 8.28
N VAL A 231 -2.48 -5.38 7.26
CA VAL A 231 -3.45 -6.48 7.40
C VAL A 231 -2.97 -7.54 8.39
N GLU A 232 -1.69 -7.90 8.33
CA GLU A 232 -1.07 -8.88 9.24
C GLU A 232 -1.03 -8.39 10.71
N LEU A 233 -0.77 -7.10 10.95
CA LEU A 233 -0.74 -6.49 12.28
C LEU A 233 -2.13 -6.26 12.89
N THR A 234 -3.14 -6.01 12.05
CA THR A 234 -4.49 -5.64 12.50
C THR A 234 -5.45 -6.81 12.59
N TYR A 235 -5.06 -8.02 12.20
CA TYR A 235 -5.93 -9.20 12.33
C TYR A 235 -6.45 -9.37 13.78
N PRO A 236 -7.76 -9.64 14.00
CA PRO A 236 -8.83 -9.99 13.04
C PRO A 236 -9.70 -8.79 12.56
N GLU A 237 -9.18 -7.57 12.53
CA GLU A 237 -9.92 -6.39 12.04
C GLU A 237 -10.14 -6.40 10.52
N SER A 238 -11.16 -5.66 10.06
CA SER A 238 -11.46 -5.47 8.64
C SER A 238 -10.27 -4.85 7.87
N GLU A 239 -9.86 -5.51 6.79
CA GLU A 239 -8.80 -5.05 5.88
C GLU A 239 -9.09 -3.65 5.30
N GLY A 240 -10.38 -3.33 5.08
CA GLY A 240 -10.81 -2.02 4.58
C GLY A 240 -10.55 -0.88 5.57
N MET A 241 -10.62 -1.15 6.88
CA MET A 241 -10.34 -0.14 7.91
C MET A 241 -8.85 0.18 8.00
N SER A 242 -8.02 -0.87 7.96
CA SER A 242 -6.56 -0.75 8.03
C SER A 242 -6.01 0.00 6.79
N SER A 243 -6.39 -0.44 5.60
CA SER A 243 -6.00 0.20 4.33
C SER A 243 -6.53 1.64 4.20
N GLY A 244 -7.74 1.91 4.69
CA GLY A 244 -8.30 3.26 4.74
C GLY A 244 -7.44 4.20 5.58
N LEU A 245 -6.99 3.76 6.76
CA LEU A 245 -6.17 4.61 7.64
C LEU A 245 -4.77 4.86 7.09
N LEU A 246 -4.16 3.86 6.43
CA LEU A 246 -2.89 4.03 5.71
C LEU A 246 -3.01 5.11 4.62
N ASN A 247 -4.08 5.08 3.83
CA ASN A 247 -4.34 6.08 2.79
C ASN A 247 -4.58 7.48 3.36
N VAL A 248 -5.37 7.59 4.43
CA VAL A 248 -5.58 8.89 5.12
C VAL A 248 -4.23 9.46 5.56
N SER A 249 -3.37 8.64 6.16
CA SER A 249 -2.03 9.08 6.56
C SER A 249 -1.18 9.53 5.37
N ALA A 250 -1.15 8.75 4.28
CA ALA A 250 -0.42 9.10 3.06
C ALA A 250 -0.88 10.43 2.47
N GLN A 251 -2.20 10.71 2.46
CA GLN A 251 -2.73 11.98 1.97
C GLN A 251 -2.37 13.16 2.87
N VAL A 252 -2.49 13.00 4.20
CA VAL A 252 -2.13 14.06 5.15
C VAL A 252 -0.65 14.44 5.01
N PHE A 253 0.26 13.46 5.02
CA PHE A 253 1.69 13.72 4.82
C PHE A 253 1.99 14.23 3.41
N GLY A 254 1.31 13.72 2.39
CA GLY A 254 1.45 14.17 1.00
C GLY A 254 1.13 15.66 0.85
N ILE A 255 0.04 16.15 1.44
CA ILE A 255 -0.32 17.58 1.43
C ILE A 255 0.76 18.40 2.14
N ILE A 256 1.16 17.99 3.35
CA ILE A 256 2.17 18.71 4.14
C ILE A 256 3.49 18.81 3.37
N PHE A 257 3.96 17.69 2.82
CA PHE A 257 5.24 17.65 2.10
C PHE A 257 5.17 18.38 0.77
N THR A 258 4.09 18.27 0.00
CA THR A 258 3.95 18.98 -1.27
C THR A 258 4.00 20.49 -1.07
N ILE A 259 3.27 21.01 -0.08
CA ILE A 259 3.27 22.46 0.21
C ILE A 259 4.64 22.91 0.73
N SER A 260 5.18 22.19 1.72
CA SER A 260 6.46 22.55 2.36
C SER A 260 7.62 22.50 1.36
N GLN A 261 7.73 21.39 0.62
CA GLN A 261 8.76 21.22 -0.40
C GLN A 261 8.58 22.23 -1.53
N GLY A 262 7.35 22.51 -1.95
CA GLY A 262 7.06 23.53 -2.97
C GLY A 262 7.62 24.90 -2.58
N GLN A 263 7.34 25.36 -1.35
CA GLN A 263 7.85 26.64 -0.85
C GLN A 263 9.38 26.66 -0.67
N ILE A 264 9.98 25.53 -0.30
CA ILE A 264 11.44 25.43 -0.19
C ILE A 264 12.08 25.51 -1.59
N ILE A 265 11.49 24.83 -2.58
CA ILE A 265 11.98 24.88 -3.97
C ILE A 265 11.88 26.30 -4.54
N ASP A 266 10.79 27.02 -4.25
CA ASP A 266 10.59 28.42 -4.64
C ASP A 266 11.72 29.33 -4.17
N ASN A 267 12.10 29.22 -2.90
CA ASN A 267 13.00 30.18 -2.25
C ASN A 267 14.47 29.77 -2.26
N TYR A 268 14.76 28.46 -2.21
CA TYR A 268 16.11 27.93 -1.99
C TYR A 268 16.55 26.90 -3.05
N GLY A 269 15.68 26.56 -4.01
CA GLY A 269 15.97 25.61 -5.08
C GLY A 269 15.68 24.14 -4.72
N THR A 270 15.96 23.23 -5.65
CA THR A 270 15.57 21.81 -5.57
C THR A 270 16.33 21.02 -4.51
N LEU A 271 17.61 21.33 -4.31
CA LEU A 271 18.48 20.56 -3.41
C LEU A 271 17.99 20.64 -1.95
N PRO A 272 17.68 21.82 -1.37
CA PRO A 272 17.07 21.91 -0.04
C PRO A 272 15.70 21.24 0.05
N GLY A 273 14.88 21.32 -1.00
CA GLY A 273 13.57 20.66 -1.05
C GLY A 273 13.67 19.14 -1.00
N ASN A 274 14.67 18.58 -1.68
CA ASN A 274 14.92 17.14 -1.64
C ASN A 274 15.59 16.69 -0.34
N ILE A 275 16.48 17.50 0.24
CA ILE A 275 17.04 17.25 1.57
C ILE A 275 15.92 17.19 2.62
N PHE A 276 14.94 18.08 2.53
CA PHE A 276 13.76 18.04 3.39
C PHE A 276 13.06 16.67 3.33
N LEU A 277 12.79 16.15 2.12
CA LEU A 277 12.22 14.81 1.97
C LEU A 277 13.16 13.71 2.53
N CYS A 278 14.47 13.79 2.28
CA CYS A 278 15.44 12.83 2.82
C CYS A 278 15.44 12.77 4.35
N VAL A 279 15.29 13.91 5.03
CA VAL A 279 15.21 13.96 6.51
C VAL A 279 13.98 13.20 7.01
N PHE A 280 12.81 13.45 6.41
CA PHE A 280 11.58 12.76 6.80
C PHE A 280 11.58 11.27 6.43
N LEU A 281 12.18 10.89 5.30
CA LEU A 281 12.42 9.49 4.94
C LEU A 281 13.40 8.82 5.91
N THR A 282 14.44 9.51 6.37
CA THR A 282 15.37 8.97 7.37
C THR A 282 14.65 8.75 8.71
N LEU A 283 13.82 9.70 9.12
CA LEU A 283 12.95 9.55 10.30
C LEU A 283 12.02 8.34 10.15
N GLY A 284 11.39 8.18 8.97
CA GLY A 284 10.54 7.04 8.68
C GLY A 284 11.28 5.71 8.69
N ALA A 285 12.50 5.65 8.16
CA ALA A 285 13.35 4.46 8.19
C ALA A 285 13.73 4.09 9.64
N ALA A 286 14.12 5.08 10.46
CA ALA A 286 14.42 4.87 11.86
C ALA A 286 13.20 4.35 12.63
N LEU A 287 12.03 4.99 12.45
CA LEU A 287 10.77 4.53 13.05
C LEU A 287 10.40 3.11 12.60
N THR A 288 10.64 2.77 11.33
CA THR A 288 10.40 1.42 10.78
C THR A 288 11.29 0.38 11.47
N ALA A 289 12.54 0.71 11.82
CA ALA A 289 13.42 -0.18 12.56
C ALA A 289 12.89 -0.53 13.96
N PHE A 290 12.21 0.42 14.61
CA PHE A 290 11.60 0.23 15.93
C PHE A 290 10.31 -0.59 15.91
N ILE A 291 9.68 -0.81 14.75
CA ILE A 291 8.48 -1.66 14.64
C ILE A 291 8.85 -3.08 15.04
N ARG A 292 8.15 -3.64 16.05
CA ARG A 292 8.28 -5.07 16.36
C ARG A 292 7.42 -5.87 15.40
N ALA A 293 7.99 -6.92 14.81
CA ALA A 293 7.28 -7.87 13.96
C ALA A 293 6.37 -8.76 14.82
N ASP A 294 5.27 -8.20 15.33
CA ASP A 294 4.26 -8.99 16.04
C ASP A 294 3.23 -9.53 15.03
N LEU A 295 3.61 -10.61 14.35
CA LEU A 295 2.83 -11.25 13.27
C LEU A 295 1.64 -12.02 13.86
N ARG A 296 0.56 -11.30 14.17
CA ARG A 296 -0.62 -11.86 14.87
C ARG A 296 -1.38 -12.89 14.03
N ARG A 297 -1.49 -12.68 12.71
CA ARG A 297 -2.19 -13.63 11.82
C ARG A 297 -1.40 -14.93 11.65
N GLN A 298 -0.07 -14.89 11.58
CA GLN A 298 0.75 -16.11 11.60
C GLN A 298 0.66 -16.88 12.93
N LYS A 299 0.59 -16.18 14.07
CA LYS A 299 0.38 -16.82 15.38
C LYS A 299 -0.99 -17.51 15.44
N ALA A 300 -2.06 -16.81 15.05
CA ALA A 300 -3.40 -17.37 15.00
C ALA A 300 -3.52 -18.58 14.06
N ASN A 301 -2.84 -18.56 12.90
CA ASN A 301 -2.82 -19.71 11.98
C ASN A 301 -1.99 -20.90 12.46
N LYS A 302 -1.06 -20.71 13.41
CA LYS A 302 -0.32 -21.80 14.07
C LYS A 302 -1.10 -22.39 15.24
N GLU A 303 -1.82 -21.56 15.97
CA GLU A 303 -2.65 -21.98 17.11
C GLU A 303 -3.95 -22.70 16.66
N ALA A 304 -4.50 -22.37 15.49
CA ALA A 304 -5.71 -23.02 14.97
C ALA A 304 -5.60 -24.55 14.71
N PRO A 305 -4.50 -25.09 14.12
CA PRO A 305 -4.32 -26.53 14.02
C PRO A 305 -3.95 -27.19 15.36
N GLU A 306 -3.25 -26.50 16.26
CA GLU A 306 -2.92 -27.03 17.60
C GLU A 306 -4.17 -27.18 18.48
N ASN A 307 -5.08 -26.21 18.47
CA ASN A 307 -6.34 -26.32 19.19
C ASN A 307 -7.25 -27.41 18.61
N LYS A 308 -7.22 -27.62 17.29
CA LYS A 308 -7.97 -28.73 16.67
C LYS A 308 -7.40 -30.10 17.02
N LEU A 309 -6.09 -30.22 17.10
CA LEU A 309 -5.43 -31.46 17.55
C LEU A 309 -5.73 -31.72 19.03
N GLN A 310 -5.77 -30.68 19.87
CA GLN A 310 -6.17 -30.81 21.28
C GLN A 310 -7.65 -31.17 21.43
N GLU A 311 -8.55 -30.55 20.65
CA GLU A 311 -9.98 -30.91 20.65
C GLU A 311 -10.21 -32.35 20.15
N GLU A 312 -9.46 -32.80 19.13
CA GLU A 312 -9.50 -34.19 18.64
C GLU A 312 -8.90 -35.19 19.65
N GLU A 313 -7.83 -34.81 20.38
CA GLU A 313 -7.24 -35.61 21.47
C GLU A 313 -8.15 -35.71 22.69
N GLU A 314 -8.84 -34.63 23.07
CA GLU A 314 -9.83 -34.61 24.16
C GLU A 314 -11.07 -35.45 23.80
N GLU A 315 -11.56 -35.39 22.55
CA GLU A 315 -12.65 -36.26 22.07
C GLU A 315 -12.22 -37.75 22.02
N GLU A 316 -10.96 -38.05 21.69
CA GLU A 316 -10.43 -39.42 21.73
C GLU A 316 -10.27 -39.95 23.18
N GLU A 317 -9.90 -39.10 24.14
CA GLU A 317 -9.82 -39.48 25.56
C GLU A 317 -11.20 -39.74 26.17
N GLU A 318 -12.21 -38.93 25.85
CA GLU A 318 -13.59 -39.14 26.31
C GLU A 318 -14.24 -40.40 25.68
N SER A 319 -13.78 -40.84 24.51
CA SER A 319 -14.32 -42.02 23.82
C SER A 319 -13.80 -43.37 24.34
N LYS A 320 -12.78 -43.40 25.21
CA LYS A 320 -12.22 -44.64 25.76
C LYS A 320 -13.11 -45.20 26.88
N PRO A 321 -13.53 -46.48 26.83
CA PRO A 321 -14.42 -47.04 27.84
C PRO A 321 -13.68 -47.17 29.18
N SER A 322 -14.25 -46.53 30.21
CA SER A 322 -13.80 -46.59 31.60
C SER A 322 -13.60 -48.04 32.06
N LYS A 323 -12.35 -48.44 32.31
CA LYS A 323 -12.03 -49.68 33.01
C LYS A 323 -12.38 -49.51 34.48
N ALA A 324 -13.51 -50.08 34.89
CA ALA A 324 -13.91 -50.17 36.29
C ALA A 324 -12.84 -50.88 37.15
N PRO A 325 -12.64 -50.48 38.43
CA PRO A 325 -11.65 -51.12 39.30
C PRO A 325 -12.14 -52.50 39.72
N THR A 326 -11.29 -53.51 39.56
CA THR A 326 -11.51 -54.87 40.05
C THR A 326 -11.31 -54.85 41.58
N ALA A 327 -12.41 -54.93 42.34
CA ALA A 327 -12.35 -55.17 43.78
C ALA A 327 -12.10 -56.67 44.03
N VAL A 328 -10.99 -56.97 44.69
CA VAL A 328 -10.64 -58.28 45.26
C VAL A 328 -10.79 -58.19 46.77
N SER A 329 -11.44 -59.21 47.36
CA SER A 329 -11.43 -59.67 48.78
C SER A 329 -12.86 -60.06 49.18
N GLU A 330 -13.20 -61.14 49.89
CA GLU A 330 -12.64 -62.45 50.24
C GLU A 330 -13.83 -63.22 50.88
N GLU A 331 -13.72 -64.54 51.00
CA GLU A 331 -14.70 -65.43 51.67
C GLU A 331 -14.90 -65.12 53.16
N HIS A 332 -16.10 -65.37 53.71
CA HIS A 332 -16.31 -66.38 54.78
C HIS A 332 -17.77 -66.44 55.31
N LEU A 333 -18.26 -67.68 55.41
CA LEU A 333 -19.45 -68.25 56.08
C LEU A 333 -20.85 -67.91 55.57
#